data_AF-W5JTJ2-F1
#
_entry.id   AF-W5JTJ2-F1
#
_cell.length_a   1.000
_cell.length_b   1.000
_cell.length_c   1.000
_cell.angle_alpha   90.00
_cell.angle_beta   90.00
_cell.angle_gamma   90.00
#
_symmetry.space_group_name_H-M   'P 1'
#
loop_
_entity.id
_entity.type
_entity.pdbx_description
1 polymer ?
#
loop_
_entity_poly.entity_id
_entity_poly.type
_entity_poly.pdbx_seq_one_letter_code
_entity_poly.pdbx_strand_id
1 'polypeptide(L)'
;MATQNGVTAAAGTTTVAVLPTTGDGPTEPQRIKSKFNPSAKPFVMQRSSKQPVKPSAAPSTKIPNRSGDDGGGGLRAGQQEQEEDEIAYIGPTRLPVSTRVWNAISSYSLEEIGTTCCPSTGTVRPSAGLAMVRKQTAPPPRPPLQPTMVYQLRPLCQVTTPQEVIPSHPFGPTVLSSGIIQLQLRDSVVVDLTLEGSIRVFNGRQNIAIAISSNGIAAAMNHPNGIIFQHGPRVDIMAYDAKRQNSYIRFAKMWSKGISLTSEGCALIYLVDSAGTRTTSDMLNMDLNADYVQQVFYNGIVCGTQQLAALSQVVQSSSFQLGDDSSIQYHVNGFRISQSGDGLVKIYRSNNRCTIRTSPLNGCATVTTPLLHCTASLGATSHLFVRREERRMHFDGATFIVRNAGHSAGFDEHNQLRVY
;
A
#
# COMPACT_ATOMS: atom_id res chain seq x y z
N MET A 1 1.51 56.01 -48.56
CA MET A 1 2.36 57.18 -48.22
C MET A 1 1.46 58.30 -47.73
N ALA A 2 1.96 59.18 -46.84
CA ALA A 2 1.55 60.57 -46.54
C ALA A 2 0.06 61.02 -46.69
N THR A 3 -0.57 61.78 -45.78
CA THR A 3 -0.22 62.40 -44.47
C THR A 3 -1.51 63.01 -43.87
N GLN A 4 -1.42 63.70 -42.71
CA GLN A 4 -2.41 64.68 -42.16
C GLN A 4 -3.68 64.09 -41.51
N ASN A 5 -4.28 64.62 -40.44
CA ASN A 5 -3.91 65.56 -39.35
C ASN A 5 -4.59 65.01 -38.06
N GLY A 6 -4.31 65.36 -36.80
CA GLY A 6 -3.60 66.49 -36.19
C GLY A 6 -4.51 67.22 -35.17
N VAL A 7 -3.93 67.84 -34.13
CA VAL A 7 -4.56 68.82 -33.19
C VAL A 7 -5.31 68.27 -31.94
N THR A 8 -4.78 68.68 -30.77
CA THR A 8 -5.31 68.92 -29.39
C THR A 8 -6.84 68.88 -29.12
N ALA A 9 -7.38 68.68 -27.91
CA ALA A 9 -6.92 68.26 -26.55
C ALA A 9 -8.22 68.00 -25.71
N ALA A 10 -8.39 68.10 -24.37
CA ALA A 10 -7.61 68.57 -23.21
C ALA A 10 -8.10 67.89 -21.89
N ALA A 11 -7.87 68.49 -20.71
CA ALA A 11 -8.21 67.92 -19.39
C ALA A 11 -9.52 68.48 -18.79
N GLY A 12 -10.15 67.70 -17.91
CA GLY A 12 -11.27 68.12 -17.05
C GLY A 12 -11.27 67.35 -15.73
N THR A 13 -11.25 68.05 -14.60
CA THR A 13 -11.17 67.47 -13.25
C THR A 13 -12.39 67.88 -12.44
N THR A 14 -13.07 66.92 -11.82
CA THR A 14 -14.19 67.19 -10.90
C THR A 14 -14.09 66.31 -9.65
N THR A 15 -14.20 66.95 -8.49
CA THR A 15 -14.24 66.37 -7.14
C THR A 15 -15.56 66.88 -6.50
N VAL A 16 -16.31 66.15 -5.66
CA VAL A 16 -16.25 66.19 -4.17
C VAL A 16 -17.47 65.43 -3.60
N ALA A 17 -17.28 64.74 -2.46
CA ALA A 17 -18.27 64.28 -1.45
C ALA A 17 -19.31 63.15 -1.80
N VAL A 18 -19.79 62.25 -0.92
CA VAL A 18 -19.89 62.09 0.58
C VAL A 18 -21.13 62.80 1.19
N LEU A 19 -22.06 62.24 1.99
CA LEU A 19 -22.27 60.93 2.66
C LEU A 19 -23.83 60.64 2.75
N PRO A 20 -24.39 60.07 3.84
CA PRO A 20 -24.69 58.65 4.13
C PRO A 20 -26.15 58.18 3.89
N THR A 21 -26.39 56.85 3.95
CA THR A 21 -27.47 56.26 4.78
C THR A 21 -27.23 54.76 5.08
N THR A 22 -27.97 54.26 6.08
CA THR A 22 -28.21 52.86 6.48
C THR A 22 -28.33 51.84 5.33
N GLY A 23 -28.00 50.57 5.48
CA GLY A 23 -27.58 49.83 6.68
C GLY A 23 -28.46 48.60 6.93
N ASP A 24 -28.03 47.44 6.42
CA ASP A 24 -28.51 46.10 6.82
C ASP A 24 -27.43 45.07 6.43
N GLY A 25 -27.26 43.99 7.21
CA GLY A 25 -26.10 43.09 7.10
C GLY A 25 -26.45 41.60 6.92
N PRO A 26 -25.73 40.84 6.07
CA PRO A 26 -25.97 39.41 5.88
C PRO A 26 -25.37 38.55 7.01
N THR A 27 -26.25 38.15 7.92
CA THR A 27 -26.33 36.89 8.70
C THR A 27 -25.10 35.97 8.86
N GLU A 28 -24.87 35.51 10.10
CA GLU A 28 -23.91 34.45 10.45
C GLU A 28 -24.08 33.15 9.62
N PRO A 29 -22.97 32.48 9.22
CA PRO A 29 -23.01 31.05 8.91
C PRO A 29 -23.20 30.23 10.19
N GLN A 30 -24.27 29.43 10.26
CA GLN A 30 -24.74 28.79 11.49
C GLN A 30 -23.68 27.88 12.16
N ARG A 31 -23.48 28.10 13.46
CA ARG A 31 -22.65 27.28 14.36
C ARG A 31 -23.22 25.86 14.51
N ILE A 32 -22.77 24.93 13.67
CA ILE A 32 -23.18 23.51 13.71
C ILE A 32 -22.88 22.93 15.11
N LYS A 33 -23.94 22.68 15.88
CA LYS A 33 -23.88 21.97 17.17
C LYS A 33 -23.58 20.49 16.89
N SER A 34 -22.30 20.12 16.90
CA SER A 34 -21.90 18.71 16.88
C SER A 34 -22.48 18.00 18.10
N LYS A 35 -23.36 17.02 17.87
CA LYS A 35 -23.86 16.14 18.94
C LYS A 35 -22.69 15.27 19.41
N PHE A 36 -22.09 15.66 20.54
CA PHE A 36 -21.06 14.88 21.21
C PHE A 36 -21.59 13.48 21.51
N ASN A 37 -20.90 12.44 21.04
CA ASN A 37 -21.32 11.05 21.24
C ASN A 37 -20.75 10.53 22.57
N PRO A 38 -21.57 10.33 23.62
CA PRO A 38 -21.08 9.97 24.96
C PRO A 38 -20.52 8.54 25.05
N SER A 39 -20.66 7.73 24.01
CA SER A 39 -20.12 6.36 23.94
C SER A 39 -18.60 6.32 23.71
N ALA A 40 -17.96 7.45 23.35
CA ALA A 40 -16.52 7.54 23.16
C ALA A 40 -15.76 7.75 24.48
N LYS A 41 -15.78 6.75 25.37
CA LYS A 41 -14.95 6.76 26.59
C LYS A 41 -13.48 6.42 26.24
N PRO A 42 -12.49 7.21 26.70
CA PRO A 42 -11.10 6.79 26.63
C PRO A 42 -10.83 5.63 27.58
N PHE A 43 -10.02 4.66 27.18
CA PHE A 43 -9.61 3.52 28.02
C PHE A 43 -8.63 3.96 29.10
N VAL A 44 -9.17 4.43 30.23
CA VAL A 44 -8.38 4.65 31.46
C VAL A 44 -8.21 3.31 32.17
N MET A 45 -7.01 2.73 32.04
CA MET A 45 -6.66 1.45 32.66
C MET A 45 -6.52 1.60 34.18
N GLN A 46 -7.60 1.31 34.93
CA GLN A 46 -7.52 1.23 36.39
C GLN A 46 -6.68 0.03 36.82
N ARG A 47 -5.56 0.29 37.52
CA ARG A 47 -4.82 -0.74 38.26
C ARG A 47 -5.61 -1.12 39.52
N SER A 48 -6.21 -2.30 39.54
CA SER A 48 -6.67 -2.96 40.77
C SER A 48 -5.64 -3.99 41.26
N SER A 49 -5.53 -4.16 42.57
CA SER A 49 -4.46 -4.93 43.22
C SER A 49 -4.90 -6.34 43.64
N LYS A 50 -3.93 -7.27 43.55
CA LYS A 50 -3.86 -8.61 44.17
C LYS A 50 -4.94 -8.98 45.20
N GLN A 51 -5.55 -10.16 45.04
CA GLN A 51 -5.52 -11.33 45.97
C GLN A 51 -6.13 -12.55 45.23
N PRO A 52 -5.84 -13.83 45.62
CA PRO A 52 -6.17 -15.01 44.81
C PRO A 52 -7.34 -15.85 45.36
N VAL A 53 -8.00 -16.61 44.49
CA VAL A 53 -8.99 -17.66 44.86
C VAL A 53 -8.67 -18.95 44.09
N LYS A 54 -8.83 -20.10 44.75
CA LYS A 54 -8.55 -21.45 44.21
C LYS A 54 -9.71 -21.99 43.36
N PRO A 55 -9.46 -22.94 42.42
CA PRO A 55 -10.50 -23.51 41.58
C PRO A 55 -11.46 -24.44 42.36
N SER A 56 -12.69 -24.57 41.86
CA SER A 56 -13.67 -25.56 42.30
C SER A 56 -14.10 -26.45 41.11
N ALA A 57 -14.60 -27.65 41.41
CA ALA A 57 -14.78 -28.74 40.44
C ALA A 57 -16.07 -28.64 39.61
N ALA A 58 -16.12 -29.41 38.52
CA ALA A 58 -17.31 -29.56 37.68
C ALA A 58 -18.41 -30.40 38.37
N PRO A 59 -19.70 -30.13 38.11
CA PRO A 59 -20.81 -30.97 38.55
C PRO A 59 -21.04 -32.15 37.58
N SER A 60 -21.33 -33.33 38.12
CA SER A 60 -21.77 -34.50 37.35
C SER A 60 -23.27 -34.73 37.48
N THR A 61 -23.84 -35.39 36.45
CA THR A 61 -25.13 -36.10 36.34
C THR A 61 -26.29 -35.79 37.31
N LYS A 62 -27.47 -35.54 36.74
CA LYS A 62 -28.74 -36.00 37.31
C LYS A 62 -29.71 -36.49 36.23
N ILE A 63 -30.23 -37.70 36.44
CA ILE A 63 -31.25 -38.38 35.61
C ILE A 63 -32.63 -38.15 36.25
N PRO A 64 -33.70 -38.01 35.46
CA PRO A 64 -35.05 -38.35 35.89
C PRO A 64 -35.66 -39.49 35.04
N ASN A 65 -35.92 -40.64 35.64
CA ASN A 65 -36.76 -41.68 35.03
C ASN A 65 -38.24 -41.37 35.27
N ARG A 66 -39.08 -41.57 34.24
CA ARG A 66 -40.50 -41.89 34.42
C ARG A 66 -41.02 -42.70 33.23
N SER A 67 -41.66 -43.84 33.52
CA SER A 67 -42.60 -44.52 32.63
C SER A 67 -43.85 -43.63 32.41
N GLY A 68 -44.58 -43.72 31.30
CA GLY A 68 -44.41 -44.54 30.10
C GLY A 68 -45.68 -45.32 29.76
N ASP A 69 -46.13 -45.32 28.50
CA ASP A 69 -47.09 -46.31 27.96
C ASP A 69 -47.14 -46.32 26.40
N ASP A 70 -47.85 -47.32 25.87
CA ASP A 70 -48.08 -47.77 24.48
C ASP A 70 -48.12 -46.79 23.28
N GLY A 71 -47.79 -47.33 22.09
CA GLY A 71 -48.10 -46.72 20.77
C GLY A 71 -47.19 -47.19 19.61
N GLY A 72 -47.48 -48.34 18.99
CA GLY A 72 -46.61 -48.94 17.96
C GLY A 72 -46.84 -48.50 16.50
N GLY A 73 -45.81 -48.64 15.66
CA GLY A 73 -45.87 -48.45 14.21
C GLY A 73 -44.50 -48.12 13.60
N GLY A 74 -43.81 -49.11 13.03
CA GLY A 74 -42.47 -48.91 12.44
C GLY A 74 -42.45 -49.00 10.92
N LEU A 75 -41.36 -48.51 10.30
CA LEU A 75 -40.72 -49.14 9.14
C LEU A 75 -39.39 -48.44 8.73
N ARG A 76 -38.45 -49.27 8.23
CA ARG A 76 -37.24 -48.94 7.44
C ARG A 76 -36.15 -48.07 8.08
N ALA A 77 -35.03 -48.74 8.35
CA ALA A 77 -33.74 -48.11 8.58
C ALA A 77 -33.16 -47.51 7.29
N GLY A 78 -32.39 -46.43 7.45
CA GLY A 78 -31.43 -45.92 6.48
C GLY A 78 -30.25 -45.34 7.26
N GLN A 79 -29.19 -46.13 7.44
CA GLN A 79 -27.99 -45.67 8.14
C GLN A 79 -27.23 -44.69 7.24
N GLN A 80 -27.36 -43.40 7.54
CA GLN A 80 -26.27 -42.47 7.26
C GLN A 80 -25.32 -42.54 8.45
N GLU A 81 -24.15 -43.13 8.22
CA GLU A 81 -23.04 -43.00 9.15
C GLU A 81 -22.65 -41.53 9.21
N GLN A 82 -22.79 -40.91 10.38
CA GLN A 82 -22.17 -39.62 10.63
C GLN A 82 -20.68 -39.89 10.78
N GLU A 83 -19.94 -39.62 9.69
CA GLU A 83 -18.48 -39.57 9.66
C GLU A 83 -18.03 -38.42 10.58
N GLU A 84 -17.92 -38.69 11.89
CA GLU A 84 -17.37 -37.74 12.86
C GLU A 84 -15.91 -37.44 12.46
N ASP A 85 -15.64 -36.21 12.01
CA ASP A 85 -14.31 -35.72 11.62
C ASP A 85 -13.34 -35.89 12.80
N GLU A 86 -12.62 -37.02 12.86
CA GLU A 86 -11.79 -37.37 14.00
C GLU A 86 -10.70 -36.30 14.20
N ILE A 87 -10.68 -35.69 15.39
CA ILE A 87 -9.80 -34.57 15.68
C ILE A 87 -8.42 -35.10 16.08
N ALA A 88 -7.47 -35.04 15.13
CA ALA A 88 -6.07 -35.34 15.38
C ALA A 88 -5.39 -34.20 16.17
N TYR A 89 -4.43 -34.54 17.02
CA TYR A 89 -3.67 -33.58 17.83
C TYR A 89 -2.18 -33.63 17.48
N ILE A 90 -1.62 -32.51 17.03
CA ILE A 90 -0.24 -32.47 16.52
C ILE A 90 0.71 -31.78 17.51
N GLY A 91 1.86 -32.42 17.74
CA GLY A 91 3.01 -31.85 18.43
C GLY A 91 2.84 -31.61 19.94
N PRO A 92 3.87 -31.04 20.61
CA PRO A 92 3.83 -30.74 22.04
C PRO A 92 2.79 -29.68 22.41
N THR A 93 2.30 -28.91 21.44
CA THR A 93 1.25 -27.88 21.61
C THR A 93 -0.17 -28.46 21.63
N ARG A 94 -0.38 -29.73 21.25
CA ARG A 94 -1.69 -30.41 21.21
C ARG A 94 -2.80 -29.56 20.57
N LEU A 95 -2.54 -28.98 19.40
CA LEU A 95 -3.57 -28.26 18.65
C LEU A 95 -4.48 -29.24 17.91
N PRO A 96 -5.81 -29.06 17.96
CA PRO A 96 -6.77 -29.89 17.23
C PRO A 96 -6.74 -29.58 15.72
N VAL A 97 -6.75 -30.63 14.89
CA VAL A 97 -6.74 -30.55 13.42
C VAL A 97 -7.73 -31.58 12.86
N SER A 98 -8.50 -31.22 11.83
CA SER A 98 -9.32 -32.21 11.10
C SER A 98 -8.40 -33.23 10.42
N THR A 99 -8.64 -34.51 10.68
CA THR A 99 -7.99 -35.64 9.98
C THR A 99 -8.10 -35.53 8.47
N ARG A 100 -9.22 -35.00 7.94
CA ARG A 100 -9.42 -34.79 6.49
C ARG A 100 -8.40 -33.82 5.88
N VAL A 101 -7.97 -32.80 6.64
CA VAL A 101 -6.90 -31.88 6.24
C VAL A 101 -5.52 -32.53 6.39
N TRP A 102 -5.30 -33.29 7.48
CA TRP A 102 -4.03 -33.97 7.71
C TRP A 102 -3.73 -35.05 6.67
N ASN A 103 -4.71 -35.90 6.35
CA ASN A 103 -4.58 -37.00 5.38
C ASN A 103 -4.29 -36.50 3.96
N ALA A 104 -4.77 -35.30 3.60
CA ALA A 104 -4.48 -34.64 2.32
C ALA A 104 -3.08 -33.99 2.26
N ILE A 105 -2.37 -33.90 3.40
CA ILE A 105 -0.99 -33.40 3.49
C ILE A 105 -0.03 -34.59 3.60
N SER A 106 -0.37 -35.62 4.36
CA SER A 106 0.44 -36.84 4.51
C SER A 106 0.43 -37.77 3.29
N SER A 107 -0.40 -37.49 2.28
CA SER A 107 -0.45 -38.25 1.01
C SER A 107 0.70 -37.94 0.04
N TYR A 108 1.55 -36.94 0.33
CA TYR A 108 2.71 -36.60 -0.50
C TYR A 108 3.95 -37.38 -0.06
N SER A 109 4.57 -38.12 -0.97
CA SER A 109 5.89 -38.73 -0.71
C SER A 109 6.95 -37.64 -0.64
N LEU A 110 7.81 -37.70 0.38
CA LEU A 110 8.95 -36.80 0.55
C LEU A 110 9.99 -36.91 -0.59
N GLU A 111 9.93 -37.98 -1.39
CA GLU A 111 10.83 -38.22 -2.52
C GLU A 111 10.50 -37.34 -3.73
N GLU A 112 9.24 -36.89 -3.89
CA GLU A 112 8.77 -36.19 -5.10
C GLU A 112 9.15 -34.70 -5.14
N ILE A 113 9.66 -34.15 -4.04
CA ILE A 113 10.06 -32.74 -3.90
C ILE A 113 11.52 -32.51 -4.34
N GLY A 114 12.31 -33.58 -4.55
CA GLY A 114 13.76 -33.49 -4.73
C GLY A 114 14.30 -33.09 -6.11
N THR A 115 13.48 -33.09 -7.18
CA THR A 115 14.00 -33.09 -8.56
C THR A 115 13.47 -31.97 -9.48
N THR A 116 13.88 -30.72 -9.24
CA THR A 116 14.11 -29.75 -10.34
C THR A 116 15.02 -28.58 -9.92
N CYS A 117 16.33 -28.73 -10.09
CA CYS A 117 17.29 -27.61 -10.07
C CYS A 117 18.39 -27.83 -11.13
N CYS A 118 18.81 -26.75 -11.79
CA CYS A 118 19.76 -26.79 -12.92
C CYS A 118 21.23 -26.76 -12.44
N PRO A 119 22.16 -27.39 -13.17
CA PRO A 119 23.58 -27.03 -13.14
C PRO A 119 24.02 -26.24 -14.39
N SER A 120 25.27 -25.77 -14.36
CA SER A 120 25.80 -24.67 -15.18
C SER A 120 26.57 -25.08 -16.45
N THR A 121 27.00 -24.06 -17.20
CA THR A 121 27.95 -24.10 -18.33
C THR A 121 29.27 -24.85 -18.03
N GLY A 122 29.81 -25.63 -18.99
CA GLY A 122 31.17 -26.18 -18.88
C GLY A 122 31.59 -27.30 -19.86
N THR A 123 31.74 -26.97 -21.15
CA THR A 123 32.65 -27.52 -22.21
C THR A 123 33.18 -28.99 -22.19
N VAL A 124 33.36 -29.54 -23.41
CA VAL A 124 34.19 -30.73 -23.82
C VAL A 124 33.43 -32.05 -24.13
N ARG A 125 33.94 -32.77 -25.15
CA ARG A 125 33.50 -34.01 -25.83
C ARG A 125 34.78 -34.86 -26.10
N PRO A 126 34.76 -36.14 -26.57
CA PRO A 126 33.63 -37.04 -26.88
C PRO A 126 33.77 -38.43 -26.21
N SER A 127 32.87 -39.42 -26.41
CA SER A 127 33.01 -40.43 -27.49
C SER A 127 31.82 -41.40 -27.62
N ALA A 128 31.59 -41.83 -28.87
CA ALA A 128 30.90 -43.01 -29.43
C ALA A 128 30.16 -44.04 -28.53
N GLY A 129 28.99 -44.51 -29.00
CA GLY A 129 28.21 -45.56 -28.32
C GLY A 129 27.00 -46.17 -29.07
N LEU A 130 27.19 -46.64 -30.32
CA LEU A 130 26.25 -47.50 -31.08
C LEU A 130 24.83 -46.95 -31.40
N ALA A 131 24.09 -47.68 -32.25
CA ALA A 131 22.79 -47.28 -32.78
C ALA A 131 21.85 -48.47 -33.03
N MET A 132 20.54 -48.23 -32.98
CA MET A 132 19.54 -49.05 -33.68
C MET A 132 18.56 -48.15 -34.43
N VAL A 133 18.23 -48.56 -35.66
CA VAL A 133 17.30 -47.83 -36.53
C VAL A 133 15.94 -48.53 -36.51
N ARG A 134 14.88 -47.79 -36.16
CA ARG A 134 13.49 -48.19 -36.45
C ARG A 134 12.79 -47.08 -37.22
N LYS A 135 12.52 -47.32 -38.51
CA LYS A 135 11.71 -46.41 -39.33
C LYS A 135 10.27 -46.37 -38.81
N GLN A 136 9.75 -45.18 -38.55
CA GLN A 136 8.31 -44.91 -38.53
C GLN A 136 8.04 -43.48 -39.01
N THR A 137 6.84 -43.26 -39.54
CA THR A 137 6.49 -42.14 -40.43
C THR A 137 6.35 -40.80 -39.71
N ALA A 138 6.73 -39.72 -40.41
CA ALA A 138 6.60 -38.36 -39.90
C ALA A 138 5.14 -37.88 -39.87
N PRO A 139 4.69 -37.17 -38.80
CA PRO A 139 3.41 -36.48 -38.78
C PRO A 139 3.46 -35.15 -39.56
N PRO A 140 2.33 -34.61 -40.03
CA PRO A 140 2.27 -33.31 -40.71
C PRO A 140 2.59 -32.14 -39.75
N PRO A 141 3.08 -31.00 -40.28
CA PRO A 141 3.40 -29.83 -39.46
C PRO A 141 2.13 -29.23 -38.84
N ARG A 142 2.18 -28.91 -37.54
CA ARG A 142 1.13 -28.12 -36.89
C ARG A 142 1.22 -26.65 -37.34
N PRO A 143 0.10 -25.93 -37.47
CA PRO A 143 0.15 -24.48 -37.63
C PRO A 143 0.82 -23.84 -36.41
N PRO A 144 1.48 -22.67 -36.56
CA PRO A 144 2.11 -22.00 -35.42
C PRO A 144 1.05 -21.58 -34.40
N LEU A 145 1.26 -21.97 -33.15
CA LEU A 145 0.47 -21.46 -32.03
C LEU A 145 0.67 -19.94 -31.94
N GLN A 146 -0.43 -19.20 -31.85
CA GLN A 146 -0.38 -17.76 -31.60
C GLN A 146 0.31 -17.53 -30.24
N PRO A 147 1.26 -16.59 -30.13
CA PRO A 147 1.89 -16.30 -28.86
C PRO A 147 0.87 -15.69 -27.89
N THR A 148 0.52 -16.44 -26.85
CA THR A 148 -0.19 -15.92 -25.67
C THR A 148 0.51 -14.64 -25.21
N MET A 149 -0.26 -13.56 -25.01
CA MET A 149 0.29 -12.24 -24.63
C MET A 149 0.87 -12.24 -23.21
N VAL A 150 2.08 -12.77 -23.06
CA VAL A 150 2.93 -12.50 -21.90
C VAL A 150 3.38 -11.05 -22.01
N TYR A 151 2.93 -10.20 -21.09
CA TYR A 151 3.42 -8.83 -20.95
C TYR A 151 4.85 -8.82 -20.38
N GLN A 152 5.82 -9.28 -21.18
CA GLN A 152 7.23 -9.07 -20.92
C GLN A 152 7.55 -7.58 -21.10
N LEU A 153 7.52 -6.85 -19.98
CA LEU A 153 8.11 -5.51 -19.87
C LEU A 153 9.57 -5.60 -20.34
N ARG A 154 9.94 -4.86 -21.40
CA ARG A 154 11.32 -4.77 -21.86
C ARG A 154 12.07 -3.74 -20.99
N PRO A 155 13.08 -4.13 -20.20
CA PRO A 155 13.98 -3.16 -19.58
C PRO A 155 15.03 -2.74 -20.61
N LEU A 156 14.86 -1.57 -21.23
CA LEU A 156 15.94 -0.96 -22.02
C LEU A 156 15.98 0.57 -21.86
N CYS A 157 16.34 1.02 -20.65
CA CYS A 157 16.90 2.34 -20.45
C CYS A 157 18.36 2.16 -20.02
N GLN A 158 19.26 2.10 -21.01
CA GLN A 158 20.69 2.09 -20.74
C GLN A 158 21.11 3.52 -20.32
N VAL A 159 21.58 3.64 -19.08
CA VAL A 159 22.05 4.92 -18.54
C VAL A 159 23.45 5.20 -19.06
N THR A 160 23.53 5.96 -20.15
CA THR A 160 24.80 6.55 -20.60
C THR A 160 25.22 7.68 -19.63
N THR A 161 26.52 7.82 -19.40
CA THR A 161 27.11 8.78 -18.45
C THR A 161 26.85 10.25 -18.83
N PRO A 162 26.86 11.17 -17.84
CA PRO A 162 26.15 12.44 -17.97
C PRO A 162 26.86 13.45 -18.88
N GLN A 163 26.10 14.05 -19.79
CA GLN A 163 26.40 15.39 -20.30
C GLN A 163 25.80 16.41 -19.33
N GLU A 164 26.66 17.25 -18.75
CA GLU A 164 26.30 18.20 -17.69
C GLU A 164 25.50 19.38 -18.27
N VAL A 165 24.17 19.30 -18.17
CA VAL A 165 23.28 20.41 -18.54
C VAL A 165 23.32 21.45 -17.42
N ILE A 166 24.04 22.54 -17.66
CA ILE A 166 24.17 23.68 -16.74
C ILE A 166 22.77 24.17 -16.33
N PRO A 167 22.42 24.17 -15.02
CA PRO A 167 21.13 24.70 -14.58
C PRO A 167 21.03 26.20 -14.88
N SER A 168 20.09 26.59 -15.74
CA SER A 168 19.87 28.01 -16.10
C SER A 168 19.39 28.86 -14.92
N HIS A 169 18.87 28.23 -13.86
CA HIS A 169 18.49 28.84 -12.60
C HIS A 169 19.05 28.01 -11.43
N PRO A 170 19.72 28.61 -10.42
CA PRO A 170 20.24 27.88 -9.26
C PRO A 170 19.14 27.44 -8.28
N PHE A 171 17.90 27.90 -8.47
CA PHE A 171 16.72 27.51 -7.68
C PHE A 171 15.52 27.32 -8.62
N GLY A 172 14.77 26.23 -8.43
CA GLY A 172 13.56 25.92 -9.19
C GLY A 172 13.54 24.51 -9.80
N PRO A 173 12.47 24.15 -10.53
CA PRO A 173 12.38 22.88 -11.22
C PRO A 173 13.30 22.86 -12.45
N THR A 174 14.04 21.78 -12.65
CA THR A 174 15.02 21.58 -13.73
C THR A 174 14.67 20.33 -14.54
N VAL A 175 14.82 20.38 -15.87
CA VAL A 175 14.64 19.20 -16.74
C VAL A 175 15.92 18.37 -16.74
N LEU A 176 15.83 17.09 -16.37
CA LEU A 176 16.92 16.13 -16.47
C LEU A 176 16.95 15.45 -17.84
N SER A 177 18.14 15.07 -18.29
CA SER A 177 18.37 14.33 -19.55
C SER A 177 17.63 12.99 -19.63
N SER A 178 17.24 12.42 -18.48
CA SER A 178 16.39 11.24 -18.35
C SER A 178 14.90 11.46 -18.67
N GLY A 179 14.49 12.68 -19.05
CA GLY A 179 13.11 12.99 -19.43
C GLY A 179 12.15 13.23 -18.26
N ILE A 180 12.66 13.72 -17.12
CA ILE A 180 11.86 14.08 -15.95
C ILE A 180 12.19 15.50 -15.48
N ILE A 181 11.25 16.15 -14.81
CA ILE A 181 11.47 17.42 -14.11
C ILE A 181 11.82 17.09 -12.66
N GLN A 182 12.94 17.59 -12.17
CA GLN A 182 13.35 17.47 -10.77
C GLN A 182 13.27 18.84 -10.08
N LEU A 183 12.74 18.85 -8.86
CA LEU A 183 12.73 19.99 -7.96
C LEU A 183 13.42 19.60 -6.64
N GLN A 184 14.54 20.24 -6.33
CA GLN A 184 15.25 20.05 -5.06
C GLN A 184 14.73 21.05 -4.02
N LEU A 185 14.49 20.57 -2.80
CA LEU A 185 13.98 21.34 -1.65
C LEU A 185 14.98 21.24 -0.49
N ARG A 186 14.71 21.95 0.62
CA ARG A 186 15.56 21.88 1.84
C ARG A 186 15.53 20.48 2.45
N ASP A 187 16.50 20.21 3.33
CA ASP A 187 16.59 18.98 4.14
C ASP A 187 16.67 17.67 3.32
N SER A 188 17.35 17.73 2.17
CA SER A 188 17.52 16.59 1.26
C SER A 188 16.19 15.97 0.81
N VAL A 189 15.15 16.80 0.65
CA VAL A 189 13.90 16.39 0.00
C VAL A 189 13.95 16.73 -1.49
N VAL A 190 13.72 15.74 -2.34
CA VAL A 190 13.68 15.86 -3.80
C VAL A 190 12.30 15.45 -4.29
N VAL A 191 11.74 16.21 -5.24
CA VAL A 191 10.48 15.86 -5.92
C VAL A 191 10.79 15.68 -7.41
N ASP A 192 10.50 14.49 -7.93
CA ASP A 192 10.55 14.22 -9.37
C ASP A 192 9.14 14.18 -9.94
N LEU A 193 8.99 14.70 -11.16
CA LEU A 193 7.76 14.82 -11.92
C LEU A 193 7.98 14.37 -13.35
N THR A 194 7.02 13.67 -13.94
CA THR A 194 7.06 13.31 -15.37
C THR A 194 6.07 14.16 -16.17
N LEU A 195 6.13 14.10 -17.52
CA LEU A 195 5.25 14.89 -18.38
C LEU A 195 3.76 14.55 -18.14
N GLU A 196 3.44 13.25 -18.08
CA GLU A 196 2.11 12.72 -17.72
C GLU A 196 1.69 13.07 -16.27
N GLY A 197 2.61 13.57 -15.46
CA GLY A 197 2.39 13.93 -14.07
C GLY A 197 2.22 12.73 -13.15
N SER A 198 2.97 11.65 -13.37
CA SER A 198 3.40 10.81 -12.24
C SER A 198 4.32 11.66 -11.36
N ILE A 199 4.29 11.41 -10.05
CA ILE A 199 5.10 12.13 -9.06
C ILE A 199 5.83 11.15 -8.15
N ARG A 200 7.08 11.48 -7.82
CA ARG A 200 7.88 10.83 -6.78
C ARG A 200 8.42 11.88 -5.82
N VAL A 201 8.47 11.54 -4.54
CA VAL A 201 9.10 12.33 -3.48
C VAL A 201 10.09 11.44 -2.75
N PHE A 202 11.32 11.90 -2.61
CA PHE A 202 12.35 11.27 -1.80
C PHE A 202 12.79 12.21 -0.69
N ASN A 203 12.68 11.78 0.56
CA ASN A 203 13.16 12.47 1.75
C ASN A 203 14.40 11.70 2.25
N GLY A 204 15.57 12.13 1.79
CA GLY A 204 16.83 11.45 2.05
C GLY A 204 17.23 11.44 3.53
N ARG A 205 16.84 12.47 4.30
CA ARG A 205 17.16 12.58 5.73
C ARG A 205 16.49 11.49 6.59
N GLN A 206 15.39 10.92 6.13
CA GLN A 206 14.62 9.87 6.83
C GLN A 206 14.52 8.57 6.02
N ASN A 207 15.17 8.50 4.85
CA ASN A 207 15.04 7.41 3.87
C ASN A 207 13.57 7.03 3.56
N ILE A 208 12.75 8.03 3.23
CA ILE A 208 11.33 7.85 2.88
C ILE A 208 11.14 8.16 1.40
N ALA A 209 10.53 7.23 0.66
CA ALA A 209 10.23 7.40 -0.76
C ALA A 209 8.73 7.18 -1.02
N ILE A 210 8.07 8.09 -1.73
CA ILE A 210 6.62 8.04 -2.03
C ILE A 210 6.42 8.29 -3.51
N ALA A 211 5.58 7.51 -4.20
CA ALA A 211 5.17 7.77 -5.57
C ALA A 211 3.68 7.61 -5.79
N ILE A 212 3.14 8.33 -6.77
CA ILE A 212 1.76 8.20 -7.27
C ILE A 212 1.82 8.27 -8.80
N SER A 213 1.14 7.35 -9.48
CA SER A 213 1.04 7.35 -10.95
C SER A 213 0.22 8.52 -11.47
N SER A 214 0.42 8.90 -12.74
CA SER A 214 -0.31 9.95 -13.45
C SER A 214 -1.84 9.89 -13.27
N ASN A 215 -2.41 8.69 -13.29
CA ASN A 215 -3.84 8.42 -13.12
C ASN A 215 -4.31 8.27 -11.64
N GLY A 216 -3.41 8.26 -10.65
CA GLY A 216 -3.74 8.06 -9.23
C GLY A 216 -4.24 6.66 -8.83
N ILE A 217 -4.24 5.70 -9.77
CA ILE A 217 -4.74 4.33 -9.57
C ILE A 217 -3.65 3.43 -8.95
N ALA A 218 -2.38 3.81 -9.06
CA ALA A 218 -1.27 3.18 -8.35
C ALA A 218 -0.54 4.19 -7.46
N ALA A 219 -0.08 3.71 -6.30
CA ALA A 219 0.69 4.48 -5.33
C ALA A 219 1.67 3.56 -4.59
N ALA A 220 2.82 4.08 -4.19
CA ALA A 220 3.78 3.34 -3.39
C ALA A 220 4.36 4.24 -2.28
N MET A 221 4.68 3.63 -1.15
CA MET A 221 5.45 4.26 -0.08
C MET A 221 6.45 3.25 0.48
N ASN A 222 7.73 3.59 0.41
CA ASN A 222 8.78 2.96 1.19
C ASN A 222 9.08 3.87 2.39
N HIS A 223 8.95 3.33 3.60
CA HIS A 223 9.19 4.01 4.87
C HIS A 223 9.95 3.04 5.80
N PRO A 224 10.80 3.49 6.73
CA PRO A 224 11.54 2.56 7.59
C PRO A 224 10.70 1.67 8.52
N ASN A 225 9.38 1.87 8.61
CA ASN A 225 8.43 0.95 9.29
C ASN A 225 7.75 -0.07 8.34
N GLY A 226 8.00 -0.02 7.03
CA GLY A 226 7.33 -0.87 6.06
C GLY A 226 7.13 -0.29 4.67
N ILE A 227 6.76 -1.17 3.74
CA ILE A 227 6.53 -0.86 2.32
C ILE A 227 5.04 -1.07 2.00
N ILE A 228 4.43 -0.08 1.35
CA ILE A 228 3.04 -0.11 0.87
C ILE A 228 3.04 -0.02 -0.66
N PHE A 229 2.31 -0.90 -1.33
CA PHE A 229 2.12 -0.89 -2.78
C PHE A 229 0.64 -1.04 -3.15
N GLN A 230 0.04 0.04 -3.65
CA GLN A 230 -1.31 0.07 -4.24
C GLN A 230 -1.20 -0.16 -5.75
N HIS A 231 -1.92 -1.17 -6.25
CA HIS A 231 -2.20 -1.36 -7.67
C HIS A 231 -3.71 -1.54 -7.87
N GLY A 232 -4.41 -0.44 -8.18
CA GLY A 232 -5.86 -0.40 -8.32
C GLY A 232 -6.60 -0.81 -7.04
N PRO A 233 -7.45 -1.86 -7.06
CA PRO A 233 -8.18 -2.32 -5.88
C PRO A 233 -7.35 -3.19 -4.93
N ARG A 234 -6.11 -3.55 -5.29
CA ARG A 234 -5.18 -4.30 -4.43
C ARG A 234 -4.21 -3.35 -3.73
N VAL A 235 -3.97 -3.59 -2.45
CA VAL A 235 -2.88 -2.96 -1.68
C VAL A 235 -2.10 -4.06 -0.97
N ASP A 236 -0.85 -4.25 -1.35
CA ASP A 236 0.11 -5.09 -0.65
C ASP A 236 0.87 -4.25 0.39
N ILE A 237 1.13 -4.87 1.54
CA ILE A 237 1.59 -4.24 2.76
C ILE A 237 2.66 -5.13 3.37
N MET A 238 3.81 -4.55 3.65
CA MET A 238 4.88 -5.13 4.46
C MET A 238 5.15 -4.17 5.62
N ALA A 239 5.28 -4.68 6.84
CA ALA A 239 5.56 -3.92 8.04
C ALA A 239 6.69 -4.56 8.84
N TYR A 240 7.58 -3.74 9.40
CA TYR A 240 8.72 -4.14 10.21
C TYR A 240 9.14 -2.95 11.10
N ASP A 241 9.77 -3.17 12.25
CA ASP A 241 10.08 -2.06 13.16
C ASP A 241 11.36 -1.31 12.75
N ALA A 242 11.23 -0.01 12.42
CA ALA A 242 12.38 0.86 12.19
C ALA A 242 13.34 0.92 13.38
N LYS A 243 12.82 0.77 14.62
CA LYS A 243 13.58 0.85 15.86
C LYS A 243 14.26 -0.48 16.22
N ARG A 244 14.01 -1.55 15.45
CA ARG A 244 14.56 -2.92 15.59
C ARG A 244 14.40 -3.51 17.00
N GLN A 245 13.35 -3.11 17.72
CA GLN A 245 12.92 -3.70 18.99
C GLN A 245 12.08 -4.96 18.74
N ASN A 246 11.42 -5.05 17.59
CA ASN A 246 10.78 -6.26 17.09
C ASN A 246 11.44 -6.71 15.77
N SER A 247 11.66 -8.01 15.61
CA SER A 247 12.31 -8.59 14.42
C SER A 247 11.36 -9.15 13.38
N TYR A 248 10.06 -9.34 13.69
CA TYR A 248 9.12 -10.03 12.82
C TYR A 248 8.66 -9.15 11.65
N ILE A 249 8.99 -9.54 10.41
CA ILE A 249 8.40 -8.92 9.21
C ILE A 249 6.96 -9.44 9.05
N ARG A 250 6.01 -8.53 8.85
CA ARG A 250 4.57 -8.84 8.77
C ARG A 250 3.95 -8.37 7.47
N PHE A 251 3.05 -9.17 6.94
CA PHE A 251 2.53 -9.02 5.59
C PHE A 251 1.00 -8.93 5.61
N ALA A 252 0.44 -8.04 4.80
CA ALA A 252 -0.98 -8.06 4.50
C ALA A 252 -1.27 -7.69 3.04
N LYS A 253 -2.43 -8.12 2.55
CA LYS A 253 -2.96 -7.83 1.23
C LYS A 253 -4.42 -7.44 1.37
N MET A 254 -4.73 -6.16 1.20
CA MET A 254 -6.10 -5.68 1.08
C MET A 254 -6.57 -5.86 -0.36
N TRP A 255 -7.70 -6.55 -0.56
CA TRP A 255 -8.23 -6.88 -1.88
C TRP A 255 -9.73 -7.24 -1.80
N SER A 256 -10.31 -7.71 -2.91
CA SER A 256 -11.74 -8.01 -3.03
C SER A 256 -12.25 -8.88 -1.88
N LYS A 257 -11.68 -10.08 -1.66
CA LYS A 257 -12.10 -11.02 -0.61
C LYS A 257 -12.03 -10.44 0.81
N GLY A 258 -11.11 -9.51 1.08
CA GLY A 258 -10.93 -8.94 2.42
C GLY A 258 -9.51 -8.49 2.67
N ILE A 259 -8.94 -8.88 3.82
CA ILE A 259 -7.53 -8.67 4.14
C ILE A 259 -6.89 -10.03 4.44
N SER A 260 -6.01 -10.50 3.56
CA SER A 260 -5.14 -11.64 3.86
C SER A 260 -3.95 -11.13 4.68
N LEU A 261 -3.51 -11.85 5.73
CA LEU A 261 -2.33 -11.50 6.53
C LEU A 261 -1.50 -12.72 6.98
N THR A 262 -0.20 -12.52 7.18
CA THR A 262 0.70 -13.46 7.86
C THR A 262 1.90 -12.74 8.48
N SER A 263 2.74 -13.47 9.20
CA SER A 263 4.03 -13.01 9.69
C SER A 263 5.14 -13.97 9.26
N GLU A 264 6.36 -13.45 9.17
CA GLU A 264 7.57 -14.25 9.18
C GLU A 264 7.56 -15.27 10.33
N GLY A 265 7.94 -16.52 10.02
CA GLY A 265 7.85 -17.67 10.92
C GLY A 265 6.48 -18.34 11.03
N CYS A 266 5.40 -17.77 10.47
CA CYS A 266 4.08 -18.42 10.46
C CYS A 266 3.90 -19.35 9.25
N ALA A 267 3.52 -20.61 9.50
CA ALA A 267 3.19 -21.58 8.46
C ALA A 267 1.81 -21.36 7.80
N LEU A 268 1.00 -20.44 8.31
CA LEU A 268 -0.39 -20.20 7.88
C LEU A 268 -0.60 -18.75 7.44
N ILE A 269 -1.43 -18.57 6.42
CA ILE A 269 -1.97 -17.28 6.02
C ILE A 269 -3.42 -17.21 6.49
N TYR A 270 -3.80 -16.08 7.07
CA TYR A 270 -5.15 -15.81 7.57
C TYR A 270 -5.89 -14.83 6.65
N LEU A 271 -7.21 -14.86 6.66
CA LEU A 271 -8.10 -13.96 5.93
C LEU A 271 -9.12 -13.38 6.92
N VAL A 272 -9.21 -12.05 6.94
CA VAL A 272 -10.23 -11.29 7.69
C VAL A 272 -11.23 -10.69 6.71
N ASP A 273 -12.47 -11.16 6.77
CA ASP A 273 -13.59 -10.67 5.97
C ASP A 273 -14.90 -10.57 6.76
N SER A 274 -16.03 -10.40 6.06
CA SER A 274 -17.37 -10.28 6.66
C SER A 274 -17.90 -11.57 7.31
N ALA A 275 -17.17 -12.69 7.21
CA ALA A 275 -17.45 -13.92 7.95
C ALA A 275 -16.46 -14.14 9.12
N GLY A 276 -15.60 -13.16 9.43
CA GLY A 276 -14.63 -13.22 10.50
C GLY A 276 -13.22 -13.59 10.04
N THR A 277 -12.48 -14.28 10.92
CA THR A 277 -11.07 -14.65 10.70
C THR A 277 -10.94 -16.15 10.49
N ARG A 278 -10.30 -16.57 9.39
CA ARG A 278 -10.03 -17.98 9.07
C ARG A 278 -8.68 -18.15 8.38
N THR A 279 -8.19 -19.38 8.24
CA THR A 279 -7.05 -19.70 7.37
C THR A 279 -7.41 -19.57 5.89
N THR A 280 -6.41 -19.38 5.03
CA THR A 280 -6.58 -19.32 3.57
C THR A 280 -5.33 -19.76 2.82
N SER A 281 -5.51 -20.25 1.60
CA SER A 281 -4.42 -20.56 0.65
C SER A 281 -3.99 -19.33 -0.20
N ASP A 282 -4.47 -18.12 0.14
CA ASP A 282 -4.19 -16.90 -0.62
C ASP A 282 -2.73 -16.42 -0.47
N MET A 283 -1.86 -16.74 -1.43
CA MET A 283 -0.46 -16.31 -1.45
C MET A 283 -0.23 -14.81 -1.19
N LEU A 284 0.75 -14.50 -0.32
CA LEU A 284 1.20 -13.15 0.05
C LEU A 284 2.58 -12.85 -0.55
N ASN A 285 2.63 -12.78 -1.88
CA ASN A 285 3.89 -12.56 -2.61
C ASN A 285 4.13 -11.05 -2.75
N MET A 286 5.07 -10.53 -1.98
CA MET A 286 5.63 -9.18 -2.09
C MET A 286 7.17 -9.31 -2.11
N ASP A 287 7.82 -8.75 -3.11
CA ASP A 287 9.26 -8.90 -3.32
C ASP A 287 10.02 -7.86 -2.50
N LEU A 288 10.90 -8.34 -1.60
CA LEU A 288 11.76 -7.53 -0.75
C LEU A 288 12.79 -6.69 -1.53
N ASN A 289 13.10 -7.07 -2.78
CA ASN A 289 14.10 -6.42 -3.63
C ASN A 289 13.48 -5.43 -4.63
N ALA A 290 12.15 -5.35 -4.71
CA ALA A 290 11.46 -4.54 -5.71
C ALA A 290 11.31 -3.07 -5.26
N ASP A 291 11.88 -2.14 -6.03
CA ASP A 291 11.53 -0.71 -5.88
C ASP A 291 10.14 -0.42 -6.46
N TYR A 292 9.12 -0.67 -5.63
CA TYR A 292 7.73 -0.32 -5.91
C TYR A 292 7.51 1.18 -6.15
N VAL A 293 8.37 2.06 -5.60
CA VAL A 293 8.26 3.52 -5.79
C VAL A 293 8.73 3.90 -7.19
N GLN A 294 9.84 3.33 -7.67
CA GLN A 294 10.28 3.48 -9.06
C GLN A 294 9.28 2.84 -10.05
N GLN A 295 8.74 1.65 -9.74
CA GLN A 295 7.72 1.00 -10.57
C GLN A 295 6.46 1.87 -10.74
N VAL A 296 5.93 2.45 -9.65
CA VAL A 296 4.76 3.35 -9.72
C VAL A 296 5.09 4.64 -10.46
N PHE A 297 6.27 5.23 -10.23
CA PHE A 297 6.66 6.49 -10.86
C PHE A 297 6.75 6.39 -12.39
N TYR A 298 7.42 5.34 -12.91
CA TYR A 298 7.57 5.11 -14.36
C TYR A 298 6.41 4.34 -15.02
N ASN A 299 5.34 4.02 -14.28
CA ASN A 299 4.19 3.30 -14.83
C ASN A 299 3.51 4.08 -15.96
N GLY A 300 3.47 3.49 -17.16
CA GLY A 300 2.85 4.07 -18.35
C GLY A 300 3.66 5.16 -19.06
N ILE A 301 4.95 5.32 -18.76
CA ILE A 301 5.75 6.45 -19.24
C ILE A 301 6.59 6.10 -20.47
N VAL A 302 6.48 6.93 -21.51
CA VAL A 302 7.32 6.88 -22.71
C VAL A 302 8.52 7.82 -22.53
N CYS A 303 9.60 7.32 -21.93
CA CYS A 303 10.84 8.09 -21.79
C CYS A 303 11.50 8.33 -23.17
N GLY A 304 11.88 9.57 -23.49
CA GLY A 304 12.60 9.86 -24.73
C GLY A 304 12.93 11.34 -24.93
N THR A 305 13.96 11.63 -25.73
CA THR A 305 14.44 12.99 -25.97
C THR A 305 13.42 13.92 -26.62
N GLN A 306 12.45 13.35 -27.36
CA GLN A 306 11.34 14.07 -27.99
C GLN A 306 10.46 14.84 -26.98
N GLN A 307 10.47 14.46 -25.70
CA GLN A 307 9.70 15.15 -24.65
C GLN A 307 10.40 16.38 -24.04
N LEU A 308 11.71 16.60 -24.27
CA LEU A 308 12.44 17.69 -23.59
C LEU A 308 11.85 19.08 -23.86
N ALA A 309 11.33 19.34 -25.07
CA ALA A 309 10.68 20.62 -25.38
C ALA A 309 9.43 20.86 -24.53
N ALA A 310 8.56 19.85 -24.38
CA ALA A 310 7.36 19.94 -23.56
C ALA A 310 7.69 20.04 -22.06
N LEU A 311 8.68 19.26 -21.58
CA LEU A 311 9.18 19.35 -20.21
C LEU A 311 9.75 20.74 -19.90
N SER A 312 10.46 21.35 -20.87
CA SER A 312 11.00 22.71 -20.75
C SER A 312 9.89 23.76 -20.69
N GLN A 313 8.84 23.60 -21.49
CA GLN A 313 7.64 24.46 -21.42
C GLN A 313 6.92 24.36 -20.07
N VAL A 314 6.83 23.15 -19.48
CA VAL A 314 6.25 22.94 -18.14
C VAL A 314 7.12 23.55 -17.03
N VAL A 315 8.44 23.61 -17.20
CA VAL A 315 9.34 24.35 -16.30
C VAL A 315 9.19 25.86 -16.47
N GLN A 316 9.18 26.37 -17.70
CA GLN A 316 9.01 27.80 -18.02
C GLN A 316 7.65 28.36 -17.58
N SER A 317 6.61 27.52 -17.53
CA SER A 317 5.27 27.89 -17.04
C SER A 317 5.06 27.55 -15.55
N SER A 318 6.08 27.09 -14.84
CA SER A 318 6.02 26.93 -13.39
C SER A 318 6.09 28.28 -12.68
N SER A 319 5.54 28.36 -11.46
CA SER A 319 5.65 29.55 -10.61
C SER A 319 6.20 29.23 -9.23
N PHE A 320 6.84 30.23 -8.62
CA PHE A 320 7.45 30.16 -7.29
C PHE A 320 6.93 31.31 -6.42
N GLN A 321 6.74 31.02 -5.13
CA GLN A 321 6.35 31.98 -4.10
C GLN A 321 7.13 31.67 -2.81
N LEU A 322 7.66 32.71 -2.17
CA LEU A 322 8.26 32.68 -0.84
C LEU A 322 7.29 33.36 0.13
N GLY A 323 7.00 32.72 1.26
CA GLY A 323 6.17 33.25 2.35
C GLY A 323 7.02 33.82 3.49
N ASP A 324 6.43 34.74 4.26
CA ASP A 324 7.08 35.46 5.37
C ASP A 324 7.55 34.52 6.50
N ASP A 325 6.93 33.34 6.64
CA ASP A 325 7.29 32.27 7.57
C ASP A 325 8.49 31.40 7.09
N SER A 326 9.18 31.84 6.04
CA SER A 326 10.16 31.06 5.26
C SER A 326 9.58 29.79 4.61
N SER A 327 8.26 29.67 4.44
CA SER A 327 7.70 28.64 3.57
C SER A 327 7.99 28.95 2.11
N ILE A 328 8.25 27.91 1.33
CA ILE A 328 8.39 27.98 -0.13
C ILE A 328 7.27 27.22 -0.80
N GLN A 329 6.78 27.74 -1.91
CA GLN A 329 5.70 27.15 -2.69
C GLN A 329 6.03 27.19 -4.18
N TYR A 330 5.85 26.06 -4.84
CA TYR A 330 5.96 25.91 -6.29
C TYR A 330 4.63 25.43 -6.87
N HIS A 331 4.29 25.91 -8.06
CA HIS A 331 3.23 25.33 -8.89
C HIS A 331 3.83 24.84 -10.20
N VAL A 332 3.83 23.52 -10.43
CA VAL A 332 4.49 22.86 -11.57
C VAL A 332 3.73 21.58 -11.97
N ASN A 333 3.51 21.38 -13.27
CA ASN A 333 2.69 20.30 -13.86
C ASN A 333 1.32 20.02 -13.15
N GLY A 334 0.65 21.09 -12.70
CA GLY A 334 -0.63 21.01 -11.97
C GLY A 334 -0.52 20.50 -10.52
N PHE A 335 0.69 20.36 -9.98
CA PHE A 335 0.94 20.11 -8.57
C PHE A 335 1.26 21.43 -7.84
N ARG A 336 0.63 21.62 -6.69
CA ARG A 336 1.05 22.60 -5.68
C ARG A 336 1.99 21.90 -4.71
N ILE A 337 3.28 22.22 -4.78
CA ILE A 337 4.34 21.73 -3.89
C ILE A 337 4.62 22.84 -2.88
N SER A 338 4.71 22.51 -1.60
CA SER A 338 5.04 23.48 -0.55
C SER A 338 5.93 22.87 0.51
N GLN A 339 6.87 23.65 1.04
CA GLN A 339 7.73 23.27 2.16
C GLN A 339 7.72 24.38 3.22
N SER A 340 7.20 24.09 4.40
CA SER A 340 7.21 24.99 5.56
C SER A 340 8.64 25.17 6.12
N GLY A 341 8.86 26.18 6.97
CA GLY A 341 10.18 26.50 7.54
C GLY A 341 10.82 25.39 8.40
N ASP A 342 10.02 24.44 8.89
CA ASP A 342 10.43 23.20 9.57
C ASP A 342 10.83 22.06 8.60
N GLY A 343 10.92 22.36 7.30
CA GLY A 343 11.22 21.38 6.25
C GLY A 343 10.03 20.50 5.86
N LEU A 344 8.85 20.62 6.49
CA LEU A 344 7.67 19.80 6.20
C LEU A 344 7.15 20.04 4.78
N VAL A 345 7.29 19.03 3.91
CA VAL A 345 6.81 19.06 2.53
C VAL A 345 5.36 18.57 2.46
N LYS A 346 4.50 19.34 1.79
CA LYS A 346 3.11 19.02 1.45
C LYS A 346 2.94 19.21 -0.06
N ILE A 347 2.42 18.20 -0.75
CA ILE A 347 2.12 18.24 -2.19
C ILE A 347 0.65 17.89 -2.41
N TYR A 348 0.01 18.62 -3.32
CA TYR A 348 -1.41 18.49 -3.64
C TYR A 348 -1.64 18.56 -5.16
N ARG A 349 -2.44 17.66 -5.71
CA ARG A 349 -2.98 17.73 -7.08
C ARG A 349 -4.50 17.84 -7.05
N SER A 350 -5.05 18.86 -7.72
CA SER A 350 -6.48 19.18 -7.67
C SER A 350 -7.37 18.16 -8.39
N ASN A 351 -6.97 17.73 -9.59
CA ASN A 351 -7.74 16.83 -10.46
C ASN A 351 -8.01 15.46 -9.82
N ASN A 352 -6.97 14.79 -9.33
CA ASN A 352 -7.05 13.42 -8.79
C ASN A 352 -7.23 13.39 -7.27
N ARG A 353 -7.35 14.57 -6.62
CA ARG A 353 -7.42 14.79 -5.17
C ARG A 353 -6.30 14.10 -4.37
N CYS A 354 -5.18 13.79 -5.02
CA CYS A 354 -4.08 13.07 -4.38
C CYS A 354 -3.17 14.02 -3.61
N THR A 355 -2.67 13.54 -2.46
CA THR A 355 -1.83 14.31 -1.55
C THR A 355 -0.64 13.49 -1.06
N ILE A 356 0.50 14.16 -0.92
CA ILE A 356 1.71 13.61 -0.31
C ILE A 356 2.13 14.55 0.82
N ARG A 357 2.54 13.99 1.96
CA ARG A 357 3.24 14.72 3.02
C ARG A 357 4.48 13.95 3.43
N THR A 358 5.60 14.64 3.63
CA THR A 358 6.81 14.06 4.24
C THR A 358 7.51 15.09 5.12
N SER A 359 8.01 14.67 6.29
CA SER A 359 8.78 15.52 7.19
C SER A 359 10.21 14.99 7.35
N PRO A 360 11.23 15.84 7.14
CA PRO A 360 12.62 15.48 7.37
C PRO A 360 12.99 15.41 8.85
N LEU A 361 12.16 15.95 9.76
CA LEU A 361 12.45 16.03 11.20
C LEU A 361 12.03 14.79 11.99
N ASN A 362 10.84 14.23 11.71
CA ASN A 362 10.21 13.17 12.51
C ASN A 362 9.76 11.95 11.69
N GLY A 363 10.17 11.87 10.43
CA GLY A 363 9.80 10.78 9.53
C GLY A 363 8.30 10.67 9.23
N CYS A 364 7.48 11.67 9.56
CA CYS A 364 6.05 11.62 9.23
C CYS A 364 5.83 11.57 7.72
N ALA A 365 5.39 10.42 7.21
CA ALA A 365 4.96 10.20 5.85
C ALA A 365 3.42 10.16 5.76
N THR A 366 2.87 10.60 4.62
CA THR A 366 1.45 10.43 4.31
C THR A 366 1.28 10.37 2.80
N VAL A 367 0.50 9.41 2.32
CA VAL A 367 0.04 9.34 0.92
C VAL A 367 -1.48 9.14 0.91
N THR A 368 -2.18 9.96 0.13
CA THR A 368 -3.62 9.82 -0.09
C THR A 368 -3.94 9.84 -1.57
N THR A 369 -4.73 8.87 -2.02
CA THR A 369 -5.35 8.77 -3.33
C THR A 369 -6.86 8.55 -3.14
N PRO A 370 -7.69 8.53 -4.19
CA PRO A 370 -9.10 8.15 -4.06
C PRO A 370 -9.34 6.72 -3.53
N LEU A 371 -8.32 5.83 -3.55
CA LEU A 371 -8.44 4.42 -3.18
C LEU A 371 -7.62 4.04 -1.93
N LEU A 372 -6.65 4.86 -1.53
CA LEU A 372 -5.72 4.61 -0.43
C LEU A 372 -5.58 5.85 0.44
N HIS A 373 -5.61 5.68 1.76
CA HIS A 373 -5.03 6.64 2.69
C HIS A 373 -4.05 5.92 3.60
N CYS A 374 -2.80 6.37 3.63
CA CYS A 374 -1.75 5.77 4.42
C CYS A 374 -0.93 6.84 5.15
N THR A 375 -0.60 6.58 6.41
CA THR A 375 0.31 7.41 7.23
C THR A 375 1.39 6.53 7.84
N ALA A 376 2.57 7.11 8.06
CA ALA A 376 3.61 6.50 8.88
C ALA A 376 4.38 7.59 9.64
N SER A 377 5.11 7.21 10.69
CA SER A 377 6.00 8.12 11.42
C SER A 377 7.10 7.36 12.13
N LEU A 378 8.25 8.02 12.31
CA LEU A 378 9.38 7.56 13.12
C LEU A 378 9.50 8.32 14.46
N GLY A 379 8.55 9.23 14.74
CA GLY A 379 8.55 10.10 15.91
C GLY A 379 8.28 9.38 17.24
N ALA A 380 7.70 10.13 18.19
CA ALA A 380 7.35 9.62 19.52
C ALA A 380 6.49 8.34 19.43
N THR A 381 5.42 8.39 18.65
CA THR A 381 4.60 7.23 18.28
C THR A 381 5.01 6.70 16.90
N SER A 382 5.93 5.73 16.89
CA SER A 382 6.24 4.98 15.66
C SER A 382 4.96 4.31 15.17
N HIS A 383 4.66 4.43 13.88
CA HIS A 383 3.53 3.69 13.31
C HIS A 383 3.62 3.54 11.79
N LEU A 384 2.80 2.62 11.28
CA LEU A 384 2.39 2.50 9.89
C LEU A 384 0.89 2.17 9.89
N PHE A 385 0.08 3.01 9.24
CA PHE A 385 -1.37 2.86 9.14
C PHE A 385 -1.79 2.92 7.67
N VAL A 386 -2.67 2.01 7.27
CA VAL A 386 -3.23 1.92 5.91
C VAL A 386 -4.75 1.80 6.02
N ARG A 387 -5.48 2.57 5.21
CA ARG A 387 -6.91 2.43 4.99
C ARG A 387 -7.23 2.36 3.50
N ARG A 388 -8.12 1.42 3.14
CA ARG A 388 -8.79 1.33 1.84
C ARG A 388 -10.26 1.01 2.08
N GLU A 389 -11.17 1.91 1.69
CA GLU A 389 -12.62 1.79 1.96
C GLU A 389 -12.90 1.59 3.47
N GLU A 390 -13.37 0.40 3.87
CA GLU A 390 -13.58 -0.04 5.25
C GLU A 390 -12.40 -0.85 5.82
N ARG A 391 -11.54 -1.39 4.95
CA ARG A 391 -10.35 -2.18 5.32
C ARG A 391 -9.30 -1.27 5.94
N ARG A 392 -8.69 -1.71 7.04
CA ARG A 392 -7.65 -0.98 7.78
C ARG A 392 -6.54 -1.93 8.22
N MET A 393 -5.33 -1.41 8.33
CA MET A 393 -4.17 -2.04 8.97
C MET A 393 -3.49 -0.98 9.84
N HIS A 394 -3.12 -1.36 11.06
CA HIS A 394 -2.34 -0.55 11.98
C HIS A 394 -1.17 -1.36 12.54
N PHE A 395 0.02 -0.78 12.50
CA PHE A 395 1.25 -1.30 13.07
C PHE A 395 1.93 -0.19 13.88
N ASP A 396 2.42 -0.51 15.08
CA ASP A 396 3.04 0.46 16.02
C ASP A 396 4.54 0.18 16.31
N GLY A 397 5.11 -0.83 15.64
CA GLY A 397 6.44 -1.38 15.93
C GLY A 397 6.38 -2.74 16.63
N ALA A 398 5.33 -3.03 17.40
CA ALA A 398 5.20 -4.25 18.20
C ALA A 398 3.94 -5.07 17.86
N THR A 399 2.78 -4.43 17.75
CA THR A 399 1.51 -5.06 17.33
C THR A 399 1.22 -4.77 15.85
N PHE A 400 0.55 -5.71 15.18
CA PHE A 400 0.10 -5.57 13.79
C PHE A 400 -1.35 -6.04 13.70
N ILE A 401 -2.29 -5.12 13.53
CA ILE A 401 -3.73 -5.40 13.56
C ILE A 401 -4.36 -4.97 12.24
N VAL A 402 -5.05 -5.91 11.57
CA VAL A 402 -5.92 -5.62 10.43
C VAL A 402 -7.39 -5.66 10.87
N ARG A 403 -8.22 -4.84 10.22
CA ARG A 403 -9.66 -4.78 10.45
C ARG A 403 -10.41 -4.69 9.13
N ASN A 404 -11.45 -5.49 8.98
CA ASN A 404 -12.36 -5.45 7.85
C ASN A 404 -13.81 -5.34 8.36
N ALA A 405 -14.49 -4.23 8.04
CA ALA A 405 -15.80 -3.87 8.59
C ALA A 405 -15.88 -4.00 10.13
N GLY A 406 -16.52 -5.05 10.64
CA GLY A 406 -16.65 -5.36 12.07
C GLY A 406 -15.49 -6.16 12.67
N HIS A 407 -14.86 -7.04 11.89
CA HIS A 407 -13.91 -8.05 12.40
C HIS A 407 -12.48 -7.54 12.38
N SER A 408 -11.71 -7.87 13.43
CA SER A 408 -10.28 -7.54 13.50
C SER A 408 -9.44 -8.76 13.92
N ALA A 409 -8.25 -8.89 13.35
CA ALA A 409 -7.26 -9.87 13.78
C ALA A 409 -5.85 -9.35 13.52
N GLY A 410 -4.86 -9.95 14.15
CA GLY A 410 -3.50 -9.45 14.09
C GLY A 410 -2.48 -10.34 14.77
N PHE A 411 -1.24 -9.87 14.79
CA PHE A 411 -0.14 -10.44 15.55
C PHE A 411 0.23 -9.48 16.69
N ASP A 412 0.36 -10.02 17.89
CA ASP A 412 0.86 -9.26 19.04
C ASP A 412 2.40 -9.16 19.03
N GLU A 413 2.98 -8.52 20.06
CA GLU A 413 4.42 -8.38 20.22
C GLU A 413 5.18 -9.72 20.31
N HIS A 414 4.51 -10.80 20.73
CA HIS A 414 5.02 -12.17 20.81
C HIS A 414 4.79 -12.99 19.52
N ASN A 415 4.32 -12.34 18.45
CA ASN A 415 3.94 -12.94 17.18
C ASN A 415 2.80 -13.97 17.25
N GLN A 416 1.98 -13.92 18.30
CA GLN A 416 0.81 -14.79 18.43
C GLN A 416 -0.39 -14.16 17.71
N LEU A 417 -1.16 -14.99 17.01
CA LEU A 417 -2.41 -14.56 16.38
C LEU A 417 -3.42 -14.15 17.47
N ARG A 418 -3.97 -12.94 17.35
CA ARG A 418 -5.08 -12.43 18.14
C ARG A 418 -6.27 -12.15 17.23
N VAL A 419 -7.47 -12.42 17.72
CA VAL A 419 -8.76 -12.06 17.09
C VAL A 419 -9.54 -11.22 18.10
N TYR A 420 -10.23 -10.18 17.62
CA TYR A 420 -10.91 -9.16 18.44
C TYR A 420 -12.34 -8.92 17.94
#